data_AF-A0A8D8A884-F1
#
_entry.id   AF-A0A8D8A884-F1
#
_cell.length_a   1.000
_cell.length_b   1.000
_cell.length_c   1.000
_cell.angle_alpha   90.00
_cell.angle_beta   90.00
_cell.angle_gamma   90.00
#
_symmetry.space_group_name_H-M   'P 1'
#
loop_
_entity.id
_entity.type
_entity.pdbx_description
1 polymer ?
#
loop_
_entity_poly.entity_id
_entity_poly.type
_entity_poly.pdbx_seq_one_letter_code
_entity_poly.pdbx_strand_id
1 'polypeptide(L)'
;VAWGKRRENWSIDYRVFEGDTGGREVWGKLSELLNHHFIGENGLEYMISMMAVDAGYATQEVYNWVRGHQGSGRVMAVKGVNKALVPLSSPSRVDITVGGQKLKRGIKLWPVGVSILKSELFQLLNVLKDGEEAPAGYCHFPEYAPEYFKQLTAEQLVSKVVKGYTKQ
;
A
#
# COMPACT_ATOMS: atom_id res chain seq x y z
N VAL A 1 6.47 -5.49 4.04
CA VAL A 1 7.02 -4.92 5.29
C VAL A 1 6.51 -5.73 6.47
N ALA A 2 7.39 -6.22 7.34
CA ALA A 2 7.06 -6.88 8.60
C ALA A 2 7.15 -5.88 9.75
N TRP A 3 6.40 -6.11 10.83
CA TRP A 3 6.44 -5.29 12.04
C TRP A 3 6.83 -6.15 13.23
N GLY A 4 7.75 -5.64 14.04
CA GLY A 4 8.22 -6.29 15.27
C GLY A 4 7.82 -5.51 16.52
N LYS A 5 8.43 -5.90 17.63
CA LYS A 5 8.31 -5.17 18.90
C LYS A 5 8.85 -3.74 18.72
N ARG A 6 8.45 -2.83 19.63
CA ARG A 6 8.89 -1.43 19.63
C ARG A 6 8.61 -0.66 18.32
N ARG A 7 7.68 -1.17 17.49
CA ARG A 7 7.33 -0.61 16.18
C ARG A 7 8.48 -0.61 15.17
N GLU A 8 9.52 -1.39 15.40
CA GLU A 8 10.52 -1.62 14.35
C GLU A 8 9.87 -2.37 13.18
N ASN A 9 10.36 -2.10 11.97
CA ASN A 9 9.83 -2.71 10.76
C ASN A 9 10.94 -3.10 9.79
N TRP A 10 10.68 -4.15 9.01
CA TRP A 10 11.63 -4.70 8.03
C TRP A 10 10.99 -4.71 6.66
N SER A 11 11.67 -4.12 5.68
CA SER A 11 11.30 -4.32 4.27
C SER A 11 11.61 -5.77 3.88
N ILE A 12 10.57 -6.54 3.54
CA ILE A 12 10.67 -7.98 3.27
C ILE A 12 11.01 -8.24 1.81
N ASP A 13 10.31 -7.55 0.91
CA ASP A 13 10.38 -7.78 -0.53
C ASP A 13 9.96 -6.50 -1.27
N TYR A 14 10.60 -6.25 -2.40
CA TYR A 14 10.28 -5.20 -3.36
C TYR A 14 10.47 -5.77 -4.76
N ARG A 15 9.39 -5.77 -5.54
CA ARG A 15 9.39 -6.28 -6.91
C ARG A 15 8.85 -5.23 -7.85
N VAL A 16 9.47 -5.14 -9.03
CA VAL A 16 8.97 -4.35 -10.16
C VAL A 16 8.53 -5.34 -11.24
N PHE A 17 7.28 -5.26 -11.64
CA PHE A 17 6.76 -6.01 -12.78
C PHE A 17 6.75 -5.10 -14.00
N GLU A 18 7.81 -5.20 -14.81
CA GLU A 18 7.89 -4.50 -16.09
C GLU A 18 6.74 -4.92 -17.02
N GLY A 19 6.08 -3.93 -17.63
CA GLY A 19 5.01 -4.11 -18.59
C GLY A 19 3.92 -3.03 -18.52
N ASP A 20 2.94 -3.13 -19.43
CA ASP A 20 1.79 -2.24 -19.48
C ASP A 20 0.68 -2.71 -18.53
N THR A 21 0.25 -1.83 -17.62
CA THR A 21 -0.87 -2.06 -16.69
C THR A 21 -2.24 -2.16 -17.37
N GLY A 22 -2.36 -1.74 -18.63
CA GLY A 22 -3.53 -2.05 -19.48
C GLY A 22 -3.50 -3.48 -20.06
N GLY A 23 -2.32 -4.10 -20.10
CA GLY A 23 -2.11 -5.45 -20.63
C GLY A 23 -2.29 -6.54 -19.57
N ARG A 24 -2.61 -7.77 -20.00
CA ARG A 24 -2.86 -8.91 -19.09
C ARG A 24 -1.61 -9.47 -18.42
N GLU A 25 -0.43 -9.23 -18.98
CA GLU A 25 0.82 -9.86 -18.54
C GLU A 25 1.17 -9.51 -17.10
N VAL A 26 1.21 -8.22 -16.76
CA VAL A 26 1.58 -7.77 -15.40
C VAL A 26 0.58 -8.23 -14.34
N TRP A 27 -0.71 -8.32 -14.70
CA TRP A 27 -1.75 -8.85 -13.83
C TRP A 27 -1.62 -10.36 -13.60
N GLY A 28 -1.12 -11.11 -14.59
CA GLY A 28 -0.74 -12.51 -14.44
C GLY A 28 0.39 -12.67 -13.41
N LYS A 29 1.47 -11.89 -13.54
CA LYS A 29 2.58 -11.86 -12.57
C LYS A 29 2.10 -11.51 -11.15
N LEU A 30 1.16 -10.58 -11.02
CA LEU A 30 0.55 -10.23 -9.74
C LEU A 30 -0.27 -11.39 -9.14
N SER A 31 -1.03 -12.11 -9.97
CA SER A 31 -1.75 -13.32 -9.56
C SER A 31 -0.81 -14.44 -9.12
N GLU A 32 0.33 -14.61 -9.78
CA GLU A 32 1.37 -15.55 -9.36
C GLU A 32 1.95 -15.15 -7.99
N LEU A 33 2.25 -13.86 -7.79
CA LEU A 33 2.71 -13.34 -6.49
C LEU A 33 1.68 -13.57 -5.38
N LEU A 34 0.40 -13.34 -5.64
CA LEU A 34 -0.68 -13.58 -4.67
C LEU A 34 -0.72 -15.03 -4.18
N ASN A 35 -0.36 -15.97 -5.06
CA ASN A 35 -0.34 -17.41 -4.75
C ASN A 35 1.07 -17.93 -4.42
N HIS A 36 2.05 -17.05 -4.27
CA HIS A 36 3.42 -17.44 -3.94
C HIS A 36 3.52 -17.87 -2.47
N HIS A 37 4.29 -18.94 -2.23
CA HIS A 37 4.62 -19.45 -0.92
C HIS A 37 6.03 -18.98 -0.54
N PHE A 38 6.12 -18.19 0.52
CA PHE A 38 7.37 -17.72 1.10
C PHE A 38 7.83 -18.72 2.15
N ILE A 39 9.08 -19.20 2.05
CA ILE A 39 9.66 -20.11 3.05
C ILE A 39 10.39 -19.27 4.10
N GLY A 40 9.96 -19.35 5.35
CA GLY A 40 10.65 -18.70 6.46
C GLY A 40 11.90 -19.46 6.90
N GLU A 41 12.77 -18.82 7.68
CA GLU A 41 13.98 -19.47 8.24
C GLU A 41 13.67 -20.69 9.12
N ASN A 42 12.46 -20.73 9.69
CA ASN A 42 11.95 -21.86 10.46
C ASN A 42 11.45 -23.03 9.59
N GLY A 43 11.55 -22.92 8.25
CA GLY A 43 11.07 -23.91 7.29
C GLY A 43 9.55 -23.91 7.07
N LEU A 44 8.81 -23.00 7.68
CA LEU A 44 7.35 -22.88 7.49
C LEU A 44 7.03 -22.09 6.22
N GLU A 45 5.90 -22.45 5.59
CA GLU A 45 5.38 -21.73 4.45
C GLU A 45 4.42 -20.60 4.87
N TYR A 46 4.61 -19.44 4.28
CA TYR A 46 3.79 -18.26 4.47
C TYR A 46 3.19 -17.83 3.13
N MET A 47 1.93 -17.43 3.14
CA MET A 47 1.24 -16.88 1.97
C MET A 47 0.75 -15.47 2.23
N ILE A 48 0.49 -14.72 1.16
CA ILE A 48 -0.19 -13.43 1.24
C ILE A 48 -1.65 -13.67 1.68
N SER A 49 -1.96 -13.30 2.92
CA SER A 49 -3.32 -13.40 3.48
C SER A 49 -4.25 -12.30 2.96
N MET A 50 -3.69 -11.14 2.63
CA MET A 50 -4.42 -9.99 2.09
C MET A 50 -3.49 -9.16 1.20
N MET A 51 -3.94 -8.83 -0.01
CA MET A 51 -3.28 -7.94 -0.94
C MET A 51 -4.16 -6.72 -1.21
N ALA A 52 -3.65 -5.54 -0.89
CA ALA A 52 -4.26 -4.27 -1.26
C ALA A 52 -3.70 -3.79 -2.60
N VAL A 53 -4.59 -3.52 -3.56
CA VAL A 53 -4.23 -2.99 -4.88
C VAL A 53 -4.79 -1.58 -5.02
N ASP A 54 -3.92 -0.60 -5.26
CA ASP A 54 -4.34 0.79 -5.42
C ASP A 54 -5.08 0.99 -6.75
N ALA A 55 -6.26 1.60 -6.67
CA ALA A 55 -7.12 1.92 -7.80
C ALA A 55 -7.05 3.41 -8.19
N GLY A 56 -6.01 4.13 -7.75
CA GLY A 56 -5.75 5.53 -8.09
C GLY A 56 -5.37 5.74 -9.57
N TYR A 57 -4.79 4.72 -10.19
CA TYR A 57 -4.48 4.63 -11.63
C TYR A 57 -5.03 3.32 -12.20
N ALA A 58 -5.27 3.24 -13.52
CA ALA A 58 -5.83 2.06 -14.21
C ALA A 58 -7.01 1.40 -13.46
N THR A 59 -7.94 2.24 -12.99
CA THR A 59 -8.99 1.85 -12.03
C THR A 59 -9.83 0.66 -12.50
N GLN A 60 -10.12 0.57 -13.80
CA GLN A 60 -11.00 -0.47 -14.33
C GLN A 60 -10.28 -1.84 -14.36
N GLU A 61 -8.99 -1.84 -14.63
CA GLU A 61 -8.09 -2.98 -14.70
C GLU A 61 -7.92 -3.56 -13.30
N VAL A 62 -7.66 -2.70 -12.31
CA VAL A 62 -7.64 -3.06 -10.89
C VAL A 62 -8.97 -3.70 -10.48
N TYR A 63 -10.10 -3.08 -10.83
CA TYR A 63 -11.42 -3.61 -10.50
C TYR A 63 -11.68 -4.96 -11.15
N ASN A 64 -11.33 -5.13 -12.43
CA ASN A 64 -11.50 -6.38 -13.15
C ASN A 64 -10.65 -7.50 -12.51
N TRP A 65 -9.40 -7.22 -12.17
CA TRP A 65 -8.52 -8.19 -11.51
C TRP A 65 -9.02 -8.56 -10.11
N VAL A 66 -9.38 -7.56 -9.30
CA VAL A 66 -9.94 -7.79 -7.96
C VAL A 66 -11.21 -8.63 -8.04
N ARG A 67 -12.12 -8.33 -8.98
CA ARG A 67 -13.37 -9.10 -9.20
C ARG A 67 -13.09 -10.58 -9.47
N GLY A 68 -12.09 -10.88 -10.32
CA GLY A 68 -11.67 -12.25 -10.61
C GLY A 68 -11.15 -13.01 -9.38
N HIS A 69 -10.65 -12.30 -8.37
CA HIS A 69 -10.05 -12.89 -7.16
C HIS A 69 -10.90 -12.73 -5.89
N GLN A 70 -12.08 -12.09 -5.97
CA GLN A 70 -12.95 -11.85 -4.81
C GLN A 70 -13.35 -13.15 -4.09
N GLY A 71 -13.47 -14.26 -4.82
CA GLY A 71 -13.78 -15.58 -4.24
C GLY A 71 -12.74 -16.07 -3.24
N SER A 72 -11.49 -15.62 -3.34
CA SER A 72 -10.44 -15.99 -2.39
C SER A 72 -10.52 -15.24 -1.06
N GLY A 73 -11.18 -14.08 -1.02
CA GLY A 73 -11.15 -13.18 0.14
C GLY A 73 -9.77 -12.56 0.44
N ARG A 74 -8.75 -12.79 -0.40
CA ARG A 74 -7.36 -12.36 -0.20
C ARG A 74 -6.98 -11.08 -0.95
N VAL A 75 -7.92 -10.42 -1.62
CA VAL A 75 -7.66 -9.17 -2.36
C VAL A 75 -8.63 -8.06 -1.95
N MET A 76 -8.13 -6.81 -1.97
CA MET A 76 -8.94 -5.62 -1.75
C MET A 76 -8.48 -4.47 -2.65
N ALA A 77 -9.43 -3.71 -3.20
CA ALA A 77 -9.13 -2.47 -3.89
C ALA A 77 -9.04 -1.33 -2.86
N VAL A 78 -7.98 -0.53 -2.95
CA VAL A 78 -7.79 0.66 -2.10
C VAL A 78 -7.74 1.92 -2.96
N LYS A 79 -7.97 3.08 -2.33
CA LYS A 79 -7.76 4.38 -2.97
C LYS A 79 -7.24 5.38 -1.94
N GLY A 80 -6.17 6.09 -2.29
CA GLY A 80 -5.65 7.18 -1.47
C GLY A 80 -6.60 8.37 -1.31
N VAL A 81 -6.69 8.91 -0.10
CA VAL A 81 -7.47 10.10 0.27
C VAL A 81 -6.61 11.05 1.10
N ASN A 82 -6.33 12.24 0.57
CA ASN A 82 -5.42 13.21 1.19
C ASN A 82 -5.97 13.86 2.47
N LYS A 83 -7.30 13.92 2.66
CA LYS A 83 -7.95 14.60 3.79
C LYS A 83 -8.77 13.63 4.65
N ALA A 84 -8.37 12.36 4.70
CA ALA A 84 -9.02 11.39 5.57
C ALA A 84 -8.77 11.74 7.04
N LEU A 85 -9.77 11.50 7.90
CA LEU A 85 -9.66 11.69 9.35
C LEU A 85 -9.02 10.49 10.06
N VAL A 86 -8.96 9.35 9.37
CA VAL A 86 -8.43 8.09 9.89
C VAL A 86 -7.54 7.41 8.84
N PRO A 87 -6.56 6.58 9.24
CA PRO A 87 -5.68 5.87 8.30
C PRO A 87 -6.41 4.95 7.31
N LEU A 88 -7.49 4.28 7.76
CA LEU A 88 -8.31 3.41 6.93
C LEU A 88 -9.79 3.66 7.24
N SER A 89 -10.56 4.05 6.23
CA SER A 89 -11.99 4.35 6.37
C SER A 89 -12.86 3.15 5.97
N SER A 90 -14.13 3.18 6.38
CA SER A 90 -15.12 2.18 5.95
C SER A 90 -15.21 2.09 4.41
N PRO A 91 -15.31 0.88 3.85
CA PRO A 91 -15.34 0.70 2.41
C PRO A 91 -16.67 1.14 1.81
N SER A 92 -16.65 1.49 0.52
CA SER A 92 -17.85 1.74 -0.26
C SER A 92 -17.91 0.82 -1.48
N ARG A 93 -19.13 0.45 -1.91
CA ARG A 93 -19.34 -0.32 -3.13
C ARG A 93 -19.24 0.58 -4.36
N VAL A 94 -18.48 0.13 -5.35
CA VAL A 94 -18.22 0.87 -6.60
C VAL A 94 -18.98 0.33 -7.81
N ASP A 95 -19.39 -0.95 -7.80
CA ASP A 95 -20.19 -1.50 -8.90
C ASP A 95 -21.66 -1.06 -8.79
N ILE A 96 -22.19 -0.51 -9.88
CA ILE A 96 -23.55 0.00 -10.00
C ILE A 96 -24.24 -0.73 -11.16
N THR A 97 -25.51 -1.12 -10.99
CA THR A 97 -26.33 -1.66 -12.08
C THR A 97 -26.69 -0.57 -13.10
N VAL A 98 -27.15 -0.95 -14.28
CA VAL A 98 -27.66 -0.01 -15.31
C VAL A 98 -28.78 0.89 -14.75
N GLY A 99 -29.53 0.42 -13.75
CA GLY A 99 -30.55 1.19 -13.03
C GLY A 99 -30.06 1.99 -11.83
N GLY A 100 -28.74 2.23 -11.67
CA GLY A 100 -28.18 3.10 -10.63
C GLY A 100 -28.06 2.46 -9.23
N GLN A 101 -28.39 1.17 -9.08
CA GLN A 101 -28.32 0.50 -7.78
C GLN A 101 -26.95 -0.13 -7.53
N LYS A 102 -26.39 0.04 -6.33
CA LYS A 102 -25.12 -0.62 -5.96
C LYS A 102 -25.30 -2.13 -5.87
N LEU A 103 -24.45 -2.88 -6.56
CA LEU A 103 -24.48 -4.35 -6.57
C LEU A 103 -24.16 -4.90 -5.17
N LYS A 104 -25.02 -5.77 -4.62
CA LYS A 104 -24.83 -6.35 -3.27
C LYS A 104 -23.51 -7.12 -3.12
N ARG A 105 -23.04 -7.75 -4.19
CA ARG A 105 -21.73 -8.45 -4.25
C ARG A 105 -20.68 -7.69 -5.06
N GLY A 106 -20.89 -6.38 -5.28
CA GLY A 106 -19.95 -5.53 -5.99
C GLY A 106 -18.63 -5.33 -5.24
N ILE A 107 -17.62 -4.89 -5.97
CA ILE A 107 -16.30 -4.56 -5.43
C ILE A 107 -16.45 -3.51 -4.33
N LYS A 108 -15.69 -3.71 -3.25
CA LYS A 108 -15.52 -2.77 -2.16
C LYS A 108 -14.22 -2.00 -2.37
N LEU A 109 -14.31 -0.67 -2.41
CA LEU A 109 -13.16 0.23 -2.43
C LEU A 109 -12.93 0.79 -1.03
N TRP A 110 -11.72 0.60 -0.53
CA TRP A 110 -11.30 1.02 0.81
C TRP A 110 -10.52 2.34 0.74
N PRO A 111 -11.01 3.44 1.35
CA PRO A 111 -10.28 4.69 1.37
C PRO A 111 -9.12 4.65 2.37
N VAL A 112 -7.92 5.00 1.91
CA VAL A 112 -6.67 5.02 2.70
C VAL A 112 -6.22 6.46 2.92
N GLY A 113 -6.05 6.85 4.18
CA GLY A 113 -5.59 8.18 4.59
C GLY A 113 -4.10 8.39 4.35
N VAL A 114 -3.72 8.66 3.10
CA VAL A 114 -2.31 8.71 2.69
C VAL A 114 -1.50 9.79 3.40
N SER A 115 -2.08 10.95 3.70
CA SER A 115 -1.36 12.04 4.37
C SER A 115 -0.97 11.68 5.81
N ILE A 116 -1.86 11.00 6.54
CA ILE A 116 -1.59 10.55 7.91
C ILE A 116 -0.47 9.50 7.89
N LEU A 117 -0.63 8.49 7.03
CA LEU A 117 0.31 7.38 6.94
C LEU A 117 1.70 7.82 6.44
N LYS A 118 1.76 8.77 5.51
CA LYS A 118 3.03 9.34 5.03
C LYS A 118 3.71 10.15 6.12
N SER A 119 2.98 11.00 6.86
CA SER A 119 3.54 11.75 7.99
C SER A 119 4.14 10.80 9.04
N GLU A 120 3.43 9.72 9.37
CA GLU A 120 3.93 8.69 10.27
C GLU A 120 5.17 7.96 9.70
N LEU A 121 5.16 7.58 8.42
CA LEU A 121 6.31 6.97 7.77
C LEU A 121 7.55 7.88 7.81
N PHE A 122 7.41 9.16 7.49
CA PHE A 122 8.52 10.12 7.53
C PHE A 122 9.07 10.32 8.96
N GLN A 123 8.22 10.27 9.99
CA GLN A 123 8.67 10.27 11.38
C GLN A 123 9.50 9.02 11.69
N LEU A 124 9.04 7.84 11.25
CA LEU A 124 9.78 6.58 11.43
C LEU A 124 11.10 6.56 10.65
N LEU A 125 11.16 7.12 9.44
CA LEU A 125 12.41 7.21 8.68
C LEU A 125 13.45 8.13 9.33
N ASN A 126 13.04 8.99 10.25
CA ASN A 126 13.91 9.97 10.94
C ASN A 126 14.19 9.61 12.41
N VAL A 127 13.93 8.36 12.85
CA VAL A 127 14.15 7.97 14.26
C VAL A 127 15.61 7.76 14.63
N LEU A 128 16.49 7.53 13.64
CA LEU A 128 17.90 7.26 13.89
C LEU A 128 18.57 8.49 14.51
N LYS A 129 19.17 8.32 15.67
CA LYS A 129 19.92 9.33 16.41
C LYS A 129 21.36 8.87 16.58
N ASP A 130 22.27 9.82 16.70
CA ASP A 130 23.70 9.55 16.87
C ASP A 130 23.94 8.58 18.04
N GLY A 131 24.59 7.45 17.75
CA GLY A 131 25.00 6.45 18.74
C GLY A 131 24.00 5.33 19.05
N GLU A 132 22.80 5.30 18.45
CA GLU A 132 21.85 4.19 18.59
C GLU A 132 21.82 3.31 17.34
N GLU A 133 22.02 1.99 17.47
CA GLU A 133 22.00 1.07 16.31
C GLU A 133 20.58 0.77 15.79
N ALA A 134 19.55 0.79 16.66
CA ALA A 134 18.15 0.55 16.28
C ALA A 134 17.17 1.14 17.31
N PRO A 135 16.88 2.46 17.25
CA PRO A 135 15.85 3.07 18.08
C PRO A 135 14.46 2.45 17.85
N ALA A 136 13.54 2.67 18.80
CA ALA A 136 12.14 2.27 18.61
C ALA A 136 11.56 2.96 17.36
N GLY A 137 10.90 2.18 16.49
CA GLY A 137 10.39 2.68 15.20
C GLY A 137 11.36 2.58 14.03
N TYR A 138 12.57 2.02 14.22
CA TYR A 138 13.57 1.94 13.16
C TYR A 138 13.10 1.10 11.97
N CYS A 139 13.40 1.60 10.76
CA CYS A 139 13.06 0.97 9.49
C CYS A 139 14.29 0.24 8.94
N HIS A 140 14.26 -1.08 8.96
CA HIS A 140 15.32 -1.94 8.43
C HIS A 140 15.08 -2.21 6.94
N PHE A 141 16.11 -1.96 6.12
CA PHE A 141 16.06 -2.20 4.67
C PHE A 141 17.17 -3.17 4.26
N PRO A 142 16.88 -4.14 3.37
CA PRO A 142 17.90 -4.80 2.58
C PRO A 142 18.68 -3.79 1.74
N GLU A 143 19.81 -4.23 1.16
CA GLU A 143 20.56 -3.44 0.20
C GLU A 143 19.75 -3.28 -1.11
N TYR A 144 18.94 -2.23 -1.15
CA TYR A 144 18.20 -1.83 -2.35
C TYR A 144 18.97 -0.81 -3.17
N ALA A 145 18.64 -0.74 -4.46
CA ALA A 145 19.18 0.28 -5.35
C ALA A 145 18.82 1.69 -4.85
N PRO A 146 19.70 2.70 -5.05
CA PRO A 146 19.43 4.08 -4.62
C PRO A 146 18.11 4.66 -5.13
N GLU A 147 17.65 4.21 -6.30
CA GLU A 147 16.37 4.62 -6.89
C GLU A 147 15.17 4.28 -5.99
N TYR A 148 15.20 3.15 -5.29
CA TYR A 148 14.17 2.79 -4.32
C TYR A 148 14.02 3.87 -3.24
N PHE A 149 15.15 4.32 -2.69
CA PHE A 149 15.15 5.33 -1.63
C PHE A 149 14.75 6.72 -2.14
N LYS A 150 15.13 7.08 -3.37
CA LYS A 150 14.65 8.31 -4.02
C LYS A 150 13.13 8.33 -4.15
N GLN A 151 12.52 7.21 -4.56
CA GLN A 151 11.06 7.07 -4.65
C GLN A 151 10.39 7.09 -3.27
N LEU A 152 10.98 6.40 -2.29
CA LEU A 152 10.49 6.37 -0.92
C LEU A 152 10.41 7.77 -0.31
N THR A 153 11.37 8.64 -0.63
CA THR A 153 11.45 10.03 -0.12
C THR A 153 11.06 11.07 -1.16
N ALA A 154 10.36 10.69 -2.24
CA ALA A 154 10.02 11.61 -3.34
C ALA A 154 9.05 12.73 -2.91
N GLU A 155 8.27 12.49 -1.87
CA GLU A 155 7.30 13.45 -1.36
C GLU A 155 7.88 14.26 -0.19
N GLN A 156 7.53 15.55 -0.12
CA GLN A 156 7.93 16.43 0.97
C GLN A 156 6.73 17.21 1.51
N LEU A 157 6.66 17.36 2.82
CA LEU A 157 5.64 18.18 3.47
C LEU A 157 6.00 19.67 3.28
N VAL A 158 5.31 20.35 2.36
CA VAL A 158 5.53 21.77 2.09
C VAL A 158 4.49 22.60 2.85
N SER A 159 4.91 23.32 3.88
CA SER A 159 4.07 24.31 4.56
C SER A 159 3.86 25.52 3.64
N LYS A 160 2.60 25.88 3.35
CA LYS A 160 2.25 27.10 2.61
C LYS A 160 1.57 28.10 3.53
N VAL A 161 2.12 29.31 3.63
CA VAL A 161 1.46 30.42 4.31
C VAL A 161 0.42 31.02 3.38
N VAL A 162 -0.86 30.94 3.74
CA VAL A 162 -1.96 31.54 2.99
C VAL A 162 -2.66 32.55 3.88
N LYS A 163 -2.63 33.84 3.50
CA LYS A 163 -3.22 34.95 4.24
C LYS A 163 -2.77 35.02 5.71
N GLY A 164 -1.48 34.82 5.97
CA GLY A 164 -0.88 34.88 7.32
C GLY A 164 -1.04 33.63 8.17
N TYR A 165 -1.75 32.59 7.69
CA TYR A 165 -1.89 31.31 8.38
C TYR A 165 -1.06 30.23 7.69
N THR A 166 -0.26 29.50 8.46
CA THR A 166 0.45 28.32 7.98
C THR A 166 -0.54 27.19 7.74
N LYS A 167 -0.69 26.78 6.47
CA LYS A 167 -1.39 25.54 6.11
C LYS A 167 -0.34 24.48 5.78
N GLN A 168 -0.47 23.33 6.43
CA GLN A 168 0.24 22.10 6.08
C GLN A 168 -0.64 21.25 5.16
#